data_AF-A0A944JCH6-F1
#
_entry.id   AF-A0A944JCH6-F1
#
_cell.length_a   1.000
_cell.length_b   1.000
_cell.length_c   1.000
_cell.angle_alpha   90.00
_cell.angle_beta   90.00
_cell.angle_gamma   90.00
#
_symmetry.space_group_name_H-M   'P 1'
#
loop_
_entity.id
_entity.type
_entity.pdbx_description
1 polymer ?
#
loop_
_entity_poly.entity_id
_entity_poly.type
_entity_poly.pdbx_seq_one_letter_code
_entity_poly.pdbx_strand_id
1 'polypeptide(L)' 'MGLFRRTADEKQAAADMKAADKALNDNSDREFRAGVRDETPEYQRLNSAANEAAAKVSWWHGGTKR' A
#
# COMPACT_ATOMS: atom_id res chain seq x y z
N MET A 1 -28.20 11.90 -10.07
CA MET A 1 -26.95 11.51 -10.78
C MET A 1 -25.77 12.11 -10.02
N GLY A 2 -24.97 11.30 -9.31
CA GLY A 2 -23.78 11.81 -8.63
C GLY A 2 -23.08 10.86 -7.64
N LEU A 3 -23.36 9.56 -7.67
CA LEU A 3 -22.84 8.56 -6.71
C LEU A 3 -21.41 8.06 -7.02
N PHE A 4 -20.69 8.69 -7.95
CA PHE A 4 -19.43 8.15 -8.49
C PHE A 4 -18.27 9.15 -8.57
N ARG A 5 -18.34 10.29 -7.88
CA ARG A 5 -17.20 11.22 -7.81
C ARG A 5 -16.40 10.94 -6.55
N ARG A 6 -15.32 10.16 -6.72
CA ARG A 6 -14.25 10.01 -5.70
C ARG A 6 -13.93 11.39 -5.14
N THR A 7 -13.93 11.52 -3.82
CA THR A 7 -13.48 12.76 -3.19
C THR A 7 -11.99 12.96 -3.49
N ALA A 8 -11.50 14.20 -3.44
CA ALA A 8 -10.08 14.47 -3.62
C ALA A 8 -9.23 13.67 -2.61
N ASP A 9 -9.76 13.50 -1.39
CA ASP A 9 -9.14 12.74 -0.31
C ASP A 9 -9.02 11.24 -0.64
N GLU A 10 -10.05 10.61 -1.23
CA GLU A 10 -9.97 9.21 -1.65
C GLU A 10 -8.97 8.99 -2.79
N LYS A 11 -8.84 9.96 -3.71
CA LYS A 11 -7.83 9.88 -4.76
C LYS A 11 -6.42 9.98 -4.20
N GLN A 12 -6.21 10.86 -3.23
CA GLN A 12 -4.92 11.00 -2.56
C GLN A 12 -4.58 9.75 -1.76
N ALA A 13 -5.52 9.24 -0.95
CA ALA A 13 -5.31 8.00 -0.19
C ALA A 13 -4.99 6.80 -1.08
N ALA A 14 -5.65 6.67 -2.23
CA ALA A 14 -5.35 5.61 -3.21
C ALA A 14 -3.99 5.79 -3.89
N ALA A 15 -3.55 7.03 -4.12
CA ALA A 15 -2.22 7.32 -4.64
C ALA A 15 -1.13 6.98 -3.62
N ASP A 16 -1.35 7.34 -2.35
CA ASP A 16 -0.45 7.05 -1.24
C ASP A 16 -0.33 5.54 -1.01
N MET A 17 -1.43 4.80 -1.06
CA MET A 17 -1.44 3.33 -0.99
C MET A 17 -0.62 2.72 -2.12
N LYS A 18 -0.84 3.16 -3.37
CA LYS A 18 -0.05 2.67 -4.52
C LYS A 18 1.44 2.97 -4.41
N ALA A 19 1.80 4.14 -3.88
CA ALA A 19 3.19 4.50 -3.66
C ALA A 19 3.84 3.60 -2.60
N ALA A 20 3.13 3.32 -1.50
CA ALA A 20 3.57 2.41 -0.45
C ALA A 20 3.72 0.97 -0.97
N ASP A 21 2.74 0.46 -1.71
CA ASP A 21 2.80 -0.88 -2.34
C ASP A 21 3.95 -0.97 -3.34
N LYS A 22 4.21 0.08 -4.11
CA LYS A 22 5.35 0.11 -5.02
C LYS A 22 6.67 0.04 -4.25
N ALA A 23 6.80 0.80 -3.16
CA ALA A 23 8.01 0.76 -2.32
C ALA A 23 8.23 -0.63 -1.69
N LEU A 24 7.14 -1.28 -1.25
CA LEU A 24 7.18 -2.65 -0.75
C LEU A 24 7.65 -3.63 -1.82
N ASN A 25 7.04 -3.59 -3.01
CA ASN A 25 7.42 -4.45 -4.13
C ASN A 25 8.86 -4.21 -4.61
N ASP A 26 9.29 -2.94 -4.72
CA ASP A 26 10.67 -2.61 -5.10
C ASP A 26 11.67 -3.17 -4.07
N ASN A 27 11.34 -3.15 -2.77
CA ASN A 27 12.18 -3.74 -1.75
C ASN A 27 12.17 -5.27 -1.81
N SER A 28 11.00 -5.90 -1.93
CA SER A 28 10.89 -7.35 -2.09
C SER A 28 11.63 -7.86 -3.33
N ASP A 29 11.56 -7.13 -4.45
CA ASP A 29 12.32 -7.46 -5.67
C ASP A 29 13.83 -7.35 -5.42
N ARG A 30 14.26 -6.35 -4.65
CA ARG A 30 15.67 -6.18 -4.28
C ARG A 30 16.15 -7.29 -3.36
N GLU A 31 15.36 -7.65 -2.35
CA GLU A 31 15.63 -8.75 -1.42
C GLU A 31 15.67 -10.09 -2.17
N PHE A 32 14.70 -10.33 -3.06
CA PHE A 32 14.64 -11.51 -3.90
C PHE A 32 15.86 -11.61 -4.84
N ARG A 33 16.27 -10.51 -5.48
CA ARG A 33 17.49 -10.44 -6.30
C ARG A 33 18.76 -10.63 -5.48
N ALA A 34 18.77 -10.18 -4.22
CA ALA A 34 19.87 -10.39 -3.29
C ALA A 34 19.88 -11.83 -2.71
N GLY A 35 18.88 -12.65 -3.02
CA GLY A 35 18.73 -14.00 -2.49
C GLY A 35 18.27 -14.05 -1.03
N VAL A 36 17.80 -12.93 -0.48
CA VAL A 36 17.24 -12.83 0.86
C VAL A 36 15.83 -13.42 0.83
N ARG A 37 15.61 -14.49 1.59
CA ARG A 37 14.32 -15.19 1.70
C ARG A 37 13.66 -15.04 3.08
N ASP A 38 14.36 -14.40 4.01
CA ASP A 38 13.89 -14.16 5.37
C ASP A 38 13.13 -12.83 5.46
N GLU A 39 12.16 -12.75 6.37
CA GLU A 39 11.47 -11.49 6.66
C GLU A 39 12.46 -10.46 7.20
N THR A 40 12.75 -9.45 6.39
CA THR A 40 13.61 -8.35 6.82
C THR A 40 12.81 -7.36 7.68
N PRO A 41 13.47 -6.67 8.64
CA PRO A 41 12.86 -5.57 9.36
C PRO A 41 12.40 -4.43 8.43
N GLU A 42 13.03 -4.28 7.27
CA GLU A 42 12.67 -3.27 6.26
C GLU A 42 11.38 -3.64 5.53
N TYR A 43 11.21 -4.91 5.17
CA TYR A 43 9.94 -5.44 4.64
C TYR A 43 8.80 -5.24 5.63
N GLN A 44 8.99 -5.56 6.92
CA GLN A 44 7.95 -5.37 7.94
C GLN A 44 7.56 -3.89 8.12
N ARG A 45 8.52 -2.95 8.04
CA ARG A 45 8.24 -1.51 8.11
C ARG A 45 7.45 -1.03 6.89
N LEU A 46 7.86 -1.44 5.69
CA LEU A 46 7.16 -1.07 4.45
C LEU A 46 5.77 -1.68 4.39
N ASN A 47 5.62 -2.93 4.83
CA ASN A 47 4.32 -3.61 4.90
C ASN A 47 3.38 -2.94 5.92
N SER A 48 3.91 -2.50 7.06
CA SER A 48 3.14 -1.72 8.04
C SER A 48 2.67 -0.38 7.45
N ALA A 49 3.54 0.33 6.73
CA ALA A 49 3.19 1.57 6.06
C ALA A 49 2.14 1.39 4.96
N ALA A 50 2.26 0.30 4.17
CA ALA A 50 1.27 -0.07 3.17
C ALA A 50 -0.10 -0.39 3.81
N ASN A 51 -0.10 -1.11 4.93
CA ASN A 51 -1.32 -1.41 5.67
C ASN A 51 -1.96 -0.17 6.32
N GLU A 52 -1.18 0.77 6.86
CA GLU A 52 -1.70 2.05 7.37
C GLU A 52 -2.28 2.92 6.25
N ALA A 53 -1.68 2.90 5.07
CA ALA A 53 -2.21 3.58 3.89
C ALA A 53 -3.51 2.90 3.42
N ALA A 54 -3.54 1.57 3.36
CA ALA A 54 -4.72 0.79 3.00
C ALA A 54 -5.88 0.97 4.00
N ALA A 55 -5.60 1.15 5.29
CA ALA A 55 -6.61 1.42 6.31
C ALA A 55 -7.32 2.79 6.13
N LYS A 56 -6.68 3.73 5.42
CA LYS A 56 -7.26 5.04 5.06
C LYS A 56 -8.09 4.97 3.78
N VAL A 57 -7.95 3.91 3.00
CA VAL A 57 -8.68 3.71 1.75
C VAL A 57 -9.94 2.89 2.02
N SER A 58 -11.05 3.26 1.38
CA SER A 58 -12.29 2.48 1.48
C SER A 58 -12.10 1.07 0.92
N TRP A 59 -12.74 0.07 1.53
CA TRP A 59 -12.72 -1.32 1.09
C TRP A 59 -13.09 -1.52 -0.39
N TRP A 60 -13.99 -0.69 -0.90
CA TRP A 60 -14.39 -0.68 -2.32
C TRP A 60 -13.25 -0.33 -3.29
N HIS A 61 -12.14 0.19 -2.79
CA HIS A 61 -10.98 0.62 -3.57
C HIS A 61 -9.70 -0.15 -3.21
N GLY A 62 -9.81 -1.28 -2.51
CA GLY A 62 -8.68 -2.13 -2.14
C GLY A 62 -8.13 -1.89 -0.74
N GLY A 63 -8.75 -1.00 0.05
CA GLY A 63 -8.40 -0.81 1.45
C GLY A 63 -8.86 -1.95 2.36
N THR A 64 -8.26 -2.03 3.54
CA THR A 64 -8.67 -2.98 4.58
C THR A 64 -9.80 -2.38 5.40
N LYS A 65 -11.01 -2.93 5.25
CA LYS A 65 -12.15 -2.61 6.13
C LYS A 65 -11.75 -3.02 7.55
N ARG A 66 -11.54 -2.06 8.44
CA ARG A 66 -11.42 -2.35 9.87
C ARG A 66 -12.78 -2.75 10.43
#